data_AF-A0A160V6E4-F1
#
_entry.id   AF-A0A160V6E4-F1
#
_cell.length_a   1.000
_cell.length_b   1.000
_cell.length_c   1.000
_cell.angle_alpha   90.00
_cell.angle_beta   90.00
_cell.angle_gamma   90.00
#
_symmetry.space_group_name_H-M   'P 1'
#
loop_
_entity.id
_entity.type
_entity.pdbx_description
1 polymer ?
#
loop_
_entity_poly.entity_id
_entity_poly.type
_entity_poly.pdbx_seq_one_letter_code
_entity_poly.pdbx_strand_id
1 'polypeptide(L)'
;MPDVLSIPLGGGTVIQKKPFSIGPNSVGYRLTEEALVFGGSTLTGTDIAVAAGLAQVGDPTLLQGLKRSFLEQASQEIQRRMETAIDQVKVSSSDVPIILVGGGSILAGDSLSGGSQVLRPEHGDVANAIGAAIAQVGGQVERVYSLESTSRQDARADARAEAVSKAIAAGANPGTVEVVEIDEVPLTYLPSNATLVRVKAVGDLAQRTGK
;
A
#
# COMPACT_ATOMS: atom_id res chain seq x y z
N MET A 1 -4.31 -10.80 5.11
CA MET A 1 -3.56 -10.12 4.04
C MET A 1 -4.06 -8.69 4.01
N PRO A 2 -3.21 -7.66 3.92
CA PRO A 2 -3.69 -6.29 3.74
C PRO A 2 -4.47 -6.21 2.43
N ASP A 3 -5.56 -5.45 2.42
CA ASP A 3 -6.29 -5.13 1.21
C ASP A 3 -5.55 -4.00 0.47
N VAL A 4 -5.17 -4.24 -0.78
CA VAL A 4 -4.32 -3.34 -1.55
C VAL A 4 -4.87 -3.23 -2.97
N LEU A 5 -5.22 -2.01 -3.38
CA LEU A 5 -5.51 -1.67 -4.76
C LEU A 5 -4.25 -1.14 -5.44
N SER A 6 -3.79 -1.83 -6.48
CA SER A 6 -2.64 -1.40 -7.29
C SER A 6 -3.11 -0.86 -8.64
N ILE A 7 -2.63 0.34 -9.00
CA ILE A 7 -2.86 0.96 -10.31
C ILE A 7 -1.50 1.21 -11.01
N PRO A 8 -1.40 1.05 -12.34
CA PRO A 8 -0.15 1.24 -13.07
C PRO A 8 0.15 2.73 -13.31
N LEU A 9 0.40 3.46 -12.22
CA LEU A 9 0.61 4.90 -12.20
C LEU A 9 1.75 5.25 -11.22
N GLY A 10 2.78 5.94 -11.71
CA GLY A 10 3.94 6.36 -10.93
C GLY A 10 4.86 7.27 -11.73
N GLY A 11 5.94 7.74 -11.09
CA GLY A 11 6.86 8.70 -11.71
C GLY A 11 7.48 8.23 -13.02
N GLY A 12 7.75 6.92 -13.16
CA GLY A 12 8.29 6.31 -14.38
C GLY A 12 7.25 5.87 -15.40
N THR A 13 5.96 6.04 -15.12
CA THR A 13 4.89 5.64 -16.06
C THR A 13 5.02 6.41 -17.37
N VAL A 14 5.12 5.68 -18.48
CA VAL A 14 5.27 6.26 -19.83
C VAL A 14 3.97 6.92 -20.26
N ILE A 15 4.07 8.10 -20.86
CA ILE A 15 2.94 8.87 -21.37
C ILE A 15 3.10 9.06 -22.87
N GLN A 16 2.13 8.59 -23.64
CA GLN A 16 2.10 8.75 -25.09
C GLN A 16 1.15 9.88 -25.47
N LYS A 17 1.55 10.69 -26.45
CA LYS A 17 0.73 11.79 -26.98
C LYS A 17 -0.30 11.33 -28.01
N LYS A 18 0.03 10.31 -28.81
CA LYS A 18 -0.75 9.87 -29.97
C LYS A 18 -0.62 8.36 -30.19
N PRO A 19 -1.67 7.56 -29.92
CA PRO A 19 -2.87 7.95 -29.18
C PRO A 19 -2.50 8.42 -27.75
N PHE A 20 -3.34 9.26 -27.15
CA PHE A 20 -3.11 9.66 -25.76
C PHE A 20 -3.26 8.45 -24.84
N SER A 21 -2.22 8.14 -24.06
CA SER A 21 -2.26 7.07 -23.08
C SER A 21 -1.27 7.33 -21.94
N ILE A 22 -1.59 6.81 -20.76
CA ILE A 22 -0.74 6.83 -19.57
C ILE A 22 -0.58 5.38 -19.12
N GLY A 23 0.65 4.87 -19.17
CA GLY A 23 0.97 3.48 -18.85
C GLY A 23 0.38 2.47 -19.85
N PRO A 24 0.42 1.17 -19.50
CA PRO A 24 0.95 0.61 -18.25
C PRO A 24 2.48 0.53 -18.21
N ASN A 25 3.15 0.79 -19.34
CA ASN A 25 4.61 0.73 -19.44
C ASN A 25 5.29 1.76 -18.53
N SER A 26 6.46 1.41 -18.00
CA SER A 26 7.26 2.26 -17.12
C SER A 26 8.74 2.12 -17.43
N VAL A 27 9.49 3.23 -17.33
CA VAL A 27 10.95 3.22 -17.43
C VAL A 27 11.61 2.72 -16.13
N GLY A 28 10.85 2.62 -15.03
CA GLY A 28 11.29 2.03 -13.77
C GLY A 28 12.57 2.67 -13.22
N TYR A 29 13.56 1.85 -12.91
CA TYR A 29 14.84 2.29 -12.36
C TYR A 29 15.64 3.20 -13.30
N ARG A 30 15.32 3.21 -14.61
CA ARG A 30 15.97 4.09 -15.61
C ARG A 30 15.34 5.48 -15.71
N LEU A 31 14.49 5.87 -14.74
CA LEU A 31 13.81 7.16 -14.74
C LEU A 31 14.78 8.33 -14.95
N THR A 32 15.92 8.32 -14.25
CA THR A 32 16.93 9.39 -14.33
C THR A 32 17.72 9.41 -15.64
N GLU A 33 17.61 8.37 -16.45
CA GLU A 33 18.26 8.26 -17.77
C GLU A 33 17.27 8.56 -18.90
N GLU A 34 16.02 8.11 -18.74
CA GLU A 34 15.02 8.06 -19.82
C GLU A 34 14.03 9.23 -19.80
N ALA A 35 13.71 9.80 -18.63
CA ALA A 35 12.70 10.87 -18.56
C ALA A 35 13.22 12.20 -19.13
N LEU A 36 12.31 12.98 -19.73
CA LEU A 36 12.67 14.23 -20.43
C LEU A 36 13.32 15.25 -19.49
N VAL A 37 12.83 15.35 -18.25
CA VAL A 37 13.34 16.28 -17.23
C VAL A 37 14.78 15.98 -16.81
N PHE A 38 15.32 14.81 -17.14
CA PHE A 38 16.73 14.45 -16.93
C PHE A 38 17.56 14.43 -18.23
N GLY A 39 17.00 14.88 -19.36
CA GLY A 39 17.68 14.88 -20.67
C GLY A 39 17.46 13.61 -21.48
N GLY A 40 16.58 12.71 -21.03
CA GLY A 40 16.19 11.52 -21.77
C GLY A 40 15.20 11.81 -22.91
N SER A 41 14.59 10.76 -23.45
CA SER A 41 13.71 10.83 -24.63
C SER A 41 12.27 10.37 -24.40
N THR A 42 11.98 9.85 -23.20
CA THR A 42 10.69 9.27 -22.85
C THR A 42 9.90 10.25 -21.98
N LEU A 43 8.68 10.58 -22.38
CA LEU A 43 7.77 11.35 -21.53
C LEU A 43 7.19 10.45 -20.43
N THR A 44 7.26 10.90 -19.19
CA THR A 44 6.90 10.14 -17.99
C THR A 44 5.98 10.92 -17.04
N GLY A 45 5.44 10.24 -16.03
CA GLY A 45 4.68 10.88 -14.95
C GLY A 45 5.47 11.97 -14.21
N THR A 46 6.78 11.78 -14.02
CA THR A 46 7.66 12.77 -13.37
C THR A 46 7.70 14.07 -14.16
N ASP A 47 7.77 13.98 -15.49
CA ASP A 47 7.76 15.16 -16.37
C ASP A 47 6.46 15.95 -16.23
N ILE A 48 5.32 15.27 -16.14
CA ILE A 48 4.01 15.93 -15.92
C ILE A 48 3.95 16.58 -14.55
N ALA A 49 4.40 15.90 -13.49
CA ALA A 49 4.43 16.48 -12.14
C ALA A 49 5.29 17.74 -12.07
N VAL A 50 6.48 17.73 -12.68
CA VAL A 50 7.36 18.91 -12.71
C VAL A 50 6.75 20.03 -13.54
N ALA A 51 6.21 19.73 -14.73
CA ALA A 51 5.56 20.73 -15.58
C ALA A 51 4.29 21.32 -14.95
N ALA A 52 3.59 20.57 -14.09
CA ALA A 52 2.44 21.03 -13.33
C ALA A 52 2.82 21.79 -12.04
N GLY A 53 4.11 21.90 -11.71
CA GLY A 53 4.59 22.56 -10.49
C GLY A 53 4.37 21.75 -9.20
N LEU A 54 4.07 20.45 -9.31
CA LEU A 54 3.88 19.55 -8.17
C LEU A 54 5.19 19.01 -7.59
N ALA A 55 6.27 19.07 -8.37
CA ALA A 55 7.57 18.53 -8.01
C ALA A 55 8.71 19.42 -8.50
N GLN A 56 9.83 19.41 -7.75
CA GLN A 56 11.06 20.10 -8.12
C GLN A 56 12.17 19.06 -8.27
N VAL A 57 12.29 18.48 -9.46
CA VAL A 57 13.29 17.46 -9.78
C VAL A 57 13.74 17.59 -11.24
N GLY A 58 15.02 17.35 -11.50
CA GLY A 58 15.63 17.49 -12.83
C GLY A 58 15.66 18.95 -13.32
N ASP A 59 15.73 19.13 -14.64
CA ASP A 59 15.75 20.43 -15.31
C ASP A 59 14.39 20.72 -15.98
N PRO A 60 13.55 21.60 -15.41
CA PRO A 60 12.24 21.93 -15.97
C PRO A 60 12.32 22.66 -17.32
N THR A 61 13.49 23.23 -17.68
CA THR A 61 13.65 23.91 -18.98
C THR A 61 13.55 22.93 -20.15
N LEU A 62 13.86 21.65 -19.94
CA LEU A 62 13.74 20.59 -20.92
C LEU A 62 12.28 20.25 -21.28
N LEU A 63 11.31 20.74 -20.48
CA LEU A 63 9.88 20.49 -20.67
C LEU A 63 9.16 21.60 -21.45
N GLN A 64 9.85 22.68 -21.81
CA GLN A 64 9.25 23.86 -22.47
C GLN A 64 8.58 23.56 -23.83
N GLY A 65 8.98 22.47 -24.49
CA GLY A 65 8.36 22.02 -25.75
C GLY A 65 6.98 21.37 -25.60
N LEU A 66 6.49 21.15 -24.37
CA LEU A 66 5.21 20.53 -24.11
C LEU A 66 4.07 21.56 -24.19
N LYS A 67 3.03 21.24 -24.98
CA LYS A 67 1.85 22.09 -25.08
C LYS A 67 1.10 22.10 -23.75
N ARG A 68 0.75 23.30 -23.27
CA ARG A 68 -0.02 23.50 -22.03
C ARG A 68 -1.30 22.67 -21.98
N SER A 69 -2.09 22.65 -23.05
CA SER A 69 -3.34 21.87 -23.09
C SER A 69 -3.12 20.36 -22.92
N PHE A 70 -1.99 19.84 -23.41
CA PHE A 70 -1.62 18.44 -23.22
C PHE A 70 -1.17 18.16 -21.78
N LEU A 71 -0.41 19.08 -21.18
CA LEU A 71 -0.01 18.97 -19.76
C LEU A 71 -1.22 18.99 -18.83
N GLU A 72 -2.19 19.87 -19.09
CA GLU A 72 -3.45 19.94 -18.35
C GLU A 72 -4.25 18.64 -18.50
N GLN A 73 -4.40 18.13 -19.73
CA GLN A 73 -5.06 16.85 -19.99
C GLN A 73 -4.38 15.68 -19.25
N ALA A 74 -3.05 15.59 -19.31
CA ALA A 74 -2.30 14.52 -18.65
C ALA A 74 -2.41 14.62 -17.12
N SER A 75 -2.29 15.82 -16.55
CA SER A 75 -2.39 16.05 -15.11
C SER A 75 -3.78 15.69 -14.58
N GLN A 76 -4.84 16.10 -15.30
CA GLN A 76 -6.22 15.76 -14.95
C GLN A 76 -6.46 14.25 -14.98
N GLU A 77 -5.95 13.53 -15.97
CA GLU A 77 -6.12 12.07 -16.05
C GLU A 77 -5.33 11.35 -14.94
N ILE A 78 -4.13 11.82 -14.58
CA ILE A 78 -3.36 11.30 -13.44
C ILE A 78 -4.15 11.49 -12.13
N GLN A 79 -4.65 12.70 -11.89
CA GLN A 79 -5.46 13.02 -10.71
C GLN A 79 -6.72 12.16 -10.66
N ARG A 80 -7.49 12.10 -11.75
CA ARG A 80 -8.72 11.31 -11.85
C ARG A 80 -8.48 9.83 -11.52
N ARG A 81 -7.37 9.24 -11.99
CA ARG A 81 -7.01 7.84 -11.70
C ARG A 81 -6.70 7.63 -10.22
N MET A 82 -5.99 8.55 -9.58
CA MET A 82 -5.73 8.48 -8.14
C MET A 82 -7.04 8.61 -7.35
N GLU A 83 -7.88 9.59 -7.68
CA GLU A 83 -9.18 9.82 -7.02
C GLU A 83 -10.13 8.62 -7.19
N THR A 84 -10.14 8.01 -8.38
CA THR A 84 -10.92 6.78 -8.63
C THR A 84 -10.42 5.62 -7.76
N ALA A 85 -9.10 5.48 -7.59
CA ALA A 85 -8.52 4.44 -6.74
C ALA A 85 -8.82 4.69 -5.24
N ILE A 86 -8.79 5.95 -4.80
CA ILE A 86 -9.18 6.34 -3.45
C ILE A 86 -10.63 5.96 -3.19
N ASP A 87 -11.54 6.32 -4.11
CA ASP A 87 -12.97 6.03 -3.98
C ASP A 87 -13.26 4.52 -3.89
N GLN A 88 -12.54 3.69 -4.66
CA GLN A 88 -12.68 2.23 -4.62
C GLN A 88 -12.25 1.57 -3.30
N VAL A 89 -11.33 2.19 -2.56
CA VAL A 89 -10.80 1.64 -1.29
C VAL A 89 -11.57 2.17 -0.08
N LYS A 90 -12.26 3.31 -0.22
CA LYS A 90 -13.04 3.89 0.87
C LYS A 90 -14.19 2.96 1.28
N VAL A 91 -14.31 2.74 2.59
CA VAL A 91 -15.39 1.93 3.19
C VAL A 91 -16.73 2.67 3.20
N SER A 92 -16.72 4.00 3.06
CA SER A 92 -17.91 4.83 2.99
C SER A 92 -17.69 6.04 2.08
N SER A 93 -18.76 6.75 1.71
CA SER A 93 -18.66 7.97 0.91
C SER A 93 -17.97 9.14 1.61
N SER A 94 -17.87 9.11 2.95
CA SER A 94 -17.26 10.19 3.75
C SER A 94 -15.79 10.38 3.43
N ASP A 95 -15.31 11.62 3.42
CA ASP A 95 -13.89 11.91 3.21
C ASP A 95 -13.01 11.37 4.34
N VAL A 96 -11.83 10.85 3.98
CA VAL A 96 -10.87 10.24 4.92
C VAL A 96 -9.50 10.93 4.82
N PRO A 97 -8.66 10.93 5.86
CA PRO A 97 -7.31 11.46 5.74
C PRO A 97 -6.49 10.59 4.77
N ILE A 98 -5.76 11.24 3.85
CA ILE A 98 -4.87 10.57 2.90
C ILE A 98 -3.43 10.78 3.38
N ILE A 99 -2.68 9.69 3.54
CA ILE A 99 -1.25 9.74 3.84
C ILE A 99 -0.50 9.37 2.56
N LEU A 100 0.22 10.33 1.98
CA LEU A 100 1.04 10.10 0.80
C LEU A 100 2.46 9.73 1.19
N VAL A 101 2.92 8.58 0.72
CA VAL A 101 4.26 8.04 0.96
C VAL A 101 4.86 7.49 -0.33
N GLY A 102 6.17 7.23 -0.31
CA GLY A 102 6.93 6.72 -1.45
C GLY A 102 7.16 7.77 -2.55
N GLY A 103 8.04 7.42 -3.49
CA GLY A 103 8.46 8.33 -4.56
C GLY A 103 7.36 8.70 -5.57
N GLY A 104 6.26 7.95 -5.61
CA GLY A 104 5.10 8.27 -6.46
C GLY A 104 4.24 9.43 -5.94
N SER A 105 4.44 9.85 -4.69
CA SER A 105 3.68 10.94 -4.05
C SER A 105 3.79 12.27 -4.80
N ILE A 106 4.87 12.47 -5.57
CA ILE A 106 5.10 13.66 -6.39
C ILE A 106 4.02 13.88 -7.47
N LEU A 107 3.26 12.84 -7.82
CA LEU A 107 2.18 12.94 -8.81
C LEU A 107 0.92 13.60 -8.26
N ALA A 108 0.79 13.69 -6.93
CA ALA A 108 -0.41 14.16 -6.26
C ALA A 108 -0.26 15.58 -5.73
N GLY A 109 -1.28 16.41 -5.99
CA GLY A 109 -1.40 17.75 -5.40
C GLY A 109 -1.84 17.73 -3.93
N ASP A 110 -2.06 18.91 -3.36
CA ASP A 110 -2.44 19.07 -1.94
C ASP A 110 -3.91 18.76 -1.63
N SER A 111 -4.71 18.53 -2.66
CA SER A 111 -6.11 18.15 -2.55
C SER A 111 -6.41 17.00 -3.51
N LEU A 112 -7.15 16.02 -3.02
CA LEU A 112 -7.64 14.87 -3.76
C LEU A 112 -9.09 14.63 -3.35
N SER A 113 -9.96 14.44 -4.32
CA SER A 113 -11.36 14.08 -4.07
C SER A 113 -11.44 12.80 -3.23
N GLY A 114 -12.33 12.79 -2.23
CA GLY A 114 -12.42 11.72 -1.25
C GLY A 114 -11.47 11.87 -0.06
N GLY A 115 -10.58 12.86 -0.08
CA GLY A 115 -9.61 13.17 0.97
C GLY A 115 -10.02 14.37 1.82
N SER A 116 -10.11 14.20 3.14
CA SER A 116 -10.36 15.31 4.08
C SER A 116 -9.13 16.22 4.24
N GLN A 117 -7.95 15.64 4.07
CA GLN A 117 -6.64 16.30 4.05
C GLN A 117 -5.62 15.37 3.41
N VAL A 118 -4.55 15.97 2.89
CA VAL A 118 -3.40 15.25 2.31
C VAL A 118 -2.19 15.46 3.22
N LEU A 119 -1.74 14.39 3.86
CA LEU A 119 -0.60 14.39 4.77
C LEU A 119 0.64 13.84 4.07
N ARG A 120 1.78 14.52 4.25
CA ARG A 120 3.09 14.11 3.73
C ARG A 120 4.07 14.01 4.92
N PRO A 121 4.26 12.83 5.50
CA PRO A 121 5.19 12.64 6.61
C PRO A 121 6.63 12.99 6.21
N GLU A 122 7.43 13.48 7.16
CA GLU A 122 8.84 13.88 6.95
C GLU A 122 9.69 12.76 6.32
N HIS A 123 9.47 11.51 6.74
CA HIS A 123 10.17 10.32 6.23
C HIS A 123 9.28 9.46 5.32
N GLY A 124 8.33 10.09 4.62
CA GLY A 124 7.38 9.40 3.75
C GLY A 124 8.04 8.68 2.58
N ASP A 125 9.18 9.14 2.10
CA ASP A 125 9.98 8.52 1.03
C ASP A 125 10.50 7.12 1.39
N VAL A 126 10.77 6.87 2.68
CA VAL A 126 11.27 5.61 3.22
C VAL A 126 10.24 4.86 4.07
N ALA A 127 8.95 5.19 3.95
CA ALA A 127 7.88 4.61 4.77
C ALA A 127 7.87 3.07 4.75
N ASN A 128 8.14 2.43 3.61
CA ASN A 128 8.23 0.97 3.51
C ASN A 128 9.40 0.39 4.33
N ALA A 129 10.54 1.06 4.35
CA ALA A 129 11.70 0.63 5.13
C ALA A 129 11.42 0.81 6.63
N ILE A 130 10.78 1.92 7.02
CA ILE A 130 10.32 2.14 8.40
C ILE A 130 9.34 1.03 8.81
N GLY A 131 8.33 0.77 7.98
CA GLY A 131 7.35 -0.29 8.22
C GLY A 131 7.98 -1.67 8.41
N ALA A 132 9.00 -2.00 7.61
CA ALA A 132 9.76 -3.24 7.78
C ALA A 132 10.60 -3.26 9.06
N ALA A 133 11.19 -2.12 9.46
CA ALA A 133 12.05 -2.02 10.64
C ALA A 133 11.28 -2.07 11.96
N ILE A 134 10.03 -1.58 11.99
CA ILE A 134 9.17 -1.59 13.17
C ILE A 134 8.24 -2.82 13.24
N ALA A 135 8.27 -3.68 12.21
CA ALA A 135 7.38 -4.83 12.14
C ALA A 135 7.67 -5.81 13.28
N GLN A 136 6.59 -6.23 13.95
CA GLN A 136 6.64 -7.26 14.98
C GLN A 136 6.66 -8.67 14.37
N VAL A 137 7.19 -9.63 15.13
CA VAL A 137 7.22 -11.04 14.73
C VAL A 137 5.81 -11.61 14.89
N GLY A 138 5.24 -12.11 13.80
CA GLY A 138 3.88 -12.63 13.76
C GLY A 138 3.78 -14.15 13.69
N GLY A 139 2.70 -14.69 14.25
CA GLY A 139 2.24 -16.06 14.07
C GLY A 139 0.78 -16.06 13.65
N GLN A 140 0.46 -16.80 12.57
CA GLN A 140 -0.90 -16.91 12.06
C GLN A 140 -1.37 -18.37 12.02
N VAL A 141 -2.63 -18.58 12.41
CA VAL A 141 -3.33 -19.85 12.31
C VAL A 141 -4.63 -19.63 11.56
N GLU A 142 -4.96 -20.58 10.70
CA GLU A 142 -6.25 -20.68 10.03
C GLU A 142 -6.67 -22.14 10.10
N ARG A 143 -7.77 -22.42 10.81
CA ARG A 143 -8.20 -23.80 11.08
C ARG A 143 -9.71 -23.92 11.09
N VAL A 144 -10.20 -25.03 10.54
CA VAL A 144 -11.63 -25.36 10.54
C VAL A 144 -11.93 -26.22 11.77
N TYR A 145 -12.92 -25.79 12.56
CA TYR A 145 -13.42 -26.51 13.72
C TYR A 145 -14.86 -26.95 13.49
N SER A 146 -15.20 -28.15 13.95
CA SER A 146 -16.61 -28.58 14.08
C SER A 146 -17.12 -28.13 15.44
N LEU A 147 -18.13 -27.27 15.45
CA LEU A 147 -18.73 -26.79 16.70
C LEU A 147 -19.74 -27.77 17.32
N GLU A 148 -19.94 -28.93 16.70
CA GLU A 148 -20.67 -30.06 17.30
C GLU A 148 -19.80 -30.82 18.29
N SER A 149 -18.49 -30.92 18.04
CA SER A 149 -17.54 -31.68 18.85
C SER A 149 -16.67 -30.82 19.75
N THR A 150 -16.47 -29.54 19.41
CA THR A 150 -15.61 -28.61 20.15
C THR A 150 -16.41 -27.36 20.48
N SER A 151 -16.35 -26.88 21.73
CA SER A 151 -17.02 -25.63 22.05
C SER A 151 -16.36 -24.47 21.30
N ARG A 152 -17.14 -23.42 21.00
CA ARG A 152 -16.61 -22.20 20.38
C ARG A 152 -15.45 -21.60 21.19
N GLN A 153 -15.54 -21.67 22.52
CA GLN A 153 -14.51 -21.15 23.41
C GLN A 153 -13.22 -21.96 23.32
N ASP A 154 -13.32 -23.29 23.26
CA ASP A 154 -12.16 -24.18 23.14
C ASP A 154 -11.51 -24.05 21.77
N ALA A 155 -12.29 -23.93 20.69
CA ALA A 155 -11.78 -23.68 19.34
C ALA A 155 -10.97 -22.37 19.26
N ARG A 156 -11.48 -21.30 19.87
CA ARG A 156 -10.76 -20.02 19.99
C ARG A 156 -9.48 -20.16 20.81
N ALA A 157 -9.55 -20.85 21.96
CA ALA A 157 -8.42 -21.02 22.85
C ALA A 157 -7.30 -21.84 22.20
N ASP A 158 -7.65 -22.91 21.49
CA ASP A 158 -6.72 -23.75 20.72
C ASP A 158 -6.03 -22.95 19.61
N ALA A 159 -6.80 -22.28 18.75
CA ALA A 159 -6.25 -21.45 17.68
C ALA A 159 -5.36 -20.30 18.21
N ARG A 160 -5.75 -19.70 19.34
CA ARG A 160 -4.95 -18.70 20.05
C ARG A 160 -3.62 -19.26 20.55
N ALA A 161 -3.64 -20.40 21.22
CA ALA A 161 -2.42 -21.03 21.71
C ALA A 161 -1.47 -21.39 20.56
N GLU A 162 -2.03 -21.91 19.46
CA GLU A 162 -1.25 -22.24 18.26
C GLU A 162 -0.64 -20.99 17.59
N ALA A 163 -1.39 -19.89 17.49
CA ALA A 163 -0.87 -18.65 16.90
C ALA A 163 0.24 -18.02 17.74
N VAL A 164 0.08 -18.01 19.07
CA VAL A 164 1.13 -17.57 20.01
C VAL A 164 2.37 -18.45 19.88
N SER A 165 2.20 -19.77 19.86
CA SER A 165 3.30 -20.72 19.71
C SER A 165 4.06 -20.50 18.39
N LYS A 166 3.35 -20.26 17.29
CA LYS A 166 3.95 -19.92 15.99
C LYS A 166 4.73 -18.60 16.02
N ALA A 167 4.20 -17.57 16.68
CA ALA A 167 4.91 -16.30 16.83
C ALA A 167 6.22 -16.47 17.60
N ILE A 168 6.18 -17.21 18.72
CA ILE A 168 7.37 -17.53 19.54
C ILE A 168 8.38 -18.35 18.73
N ALA A 169 7.92 -19.37 18.01
CA ALA A 169 8.78 -20.20 17.15
C ALA A 169 9.43 -19.39 16.02
N ALA A 170 8.77 -18.34 15.53
CA ALA A 170 9.32 -17.39 14.57
C ALA A 170 10.31 -16.38 15.17
N GLY A 171 10.49 -16.37 16.50
CA GLY A 171 11.45 -15.53 17.20
C GLY A 171 10.84 -14.38 18.01
N ALA A 172 9.52 -14.36 18.22
CA ALA A 172 8.91 -13.38 19.11
C ALA A 172 9.32 -13.63 20.58
N ASN A 173 9.53 -12.57 21.34
CA ASN A 173 9.74 -12.64 22.78
C ASN A 173 8.43 -13.08 23.47
N PRO A 174 8.40 -14.25 24.14
CA PRO A 174 7.18 -14.79 24.77
C PRO A 174 6.48 -13.81 25.72
N GLY A 175 7.23 -12.94 26.41
CA GLY A 175 6.67 -11.96 27.35
C GLY A 175 5.95 -10.78 26.68
N THR A 176 6.06 -10.64 25.36
CA THR A 176 5.47 -9.55 24.58
C THR A 176 4.40 -10.01 23.59
N VAL A 177 4.20 -11.33 23.45
CA VAL A 177 3.25 -11.86 22.46
C VAL A 177 1.82 -11.60 22.89
N GLU A 178 1.06 -10.95 22.03
CA GLU A 178 -0.37 -10.74 22.18
C GLU A 178 -1.14 -11.17 20.93
N VAL A 179 -2.44 -11.45 21.11
CA VAL A 179 -3.33 -11.74 19.99
C VAL A 179 -3.98 -10.44 19.54
N VAL A 180 -3.74 -10.08 18.29
CA VAL A 180 -4.23 -8.82 17.70
C VAL A 180 -5.48 -9.00 16.86
N GLU A 181 -5.76 -10.23 16.41
CA GLU A 181 -6.90 -10.50 15.54
C GLU A 181 -7.43 -11.92 15.77
N ILE A 182 -8.74 -12.04 15.91
CA ILE A 182 -9.48 -13.30 15.92
C ILE A 182 -10.70 -13.12 15.02
N ASP A 183 -10.70 -13.81 13.89
CA ASP A 183 -11.83 -13.84 12.96
C ASP A 183 -12.47 -15.23 12.94
N GLU A 184 -13.80 -15.24 12.92
CA GLU A 184 -14.60 -16.46 12.81
C GLU A 184 -15.57 -16.36 11.67
N VAL A 185 -15.43 -17.28 10.71
CA VAL A 185 -16.28 -17.35 9.53
C VAL A 185 -17.01 -18.68 9.55
N PRO A 186 -18.33 -18.68 9.80
CA PRO A 186 -19.15 -19.89 9.68
C PRO A 186 -19.09 -20.43 8.25
N LEU A 187 -18.78 -21.72 8.10
CA LEU A 187 -18.75 -22.40 6.81
C LEU A 187 -20.08 -23.11 6.59
N THR A 188 -21.10 -22.33 6.21
CA THR A 188 -22.50 -22.78 6.10
C THR A 188 -22.75 -23.88 5.06
N TYR A 189 -21.81 -24.07 4.13
CA TYR A 189 -21.85 -25.12 3.11
C TYR A 189 -21.27 -26.45 3.59
N LEU A 190 -20.67 -26.50 4.79
CA LEU A 190 -20.17 -27.73 5.39
C LEU A 190 -21.15 -28.27 6.43
N PRO A 191 -21.32 -29.60 6.52
CA PRO A 191 -22.01 -30.22 7.63
C PRO A 191 -21.24 -29.96 8.94
N SER A 192 -21.89 -30.19 10.09
CA SER A 192 -21.30 -30.10 11.42
C SER A 192 -21.02 -28.70 12.00
N ASN A 193 -21.80 -27.70 11.60
CA ASN A 193 -21.67 -26.33 12.10
C ASN A 193 -20.21 -25.84 12.07
N ALA A 194 -19.54 -26.14 10.96
CA ALA A 194 -18.11 -25.91 10.84
C ALA A 194 -17.82 -24.40 10.83
N THR A 195 -16.80 -23.98 11.58
CA THR A 195 -16.37 -22.59 11.64
C THR A 195 -14.88 -22.51 11.35
N LEU A 196 -14.51 -21.66 10.41
CA LEU A 196 -13.14 -21.29 10.15
C LEU A 196 -12.72 -20.23 11.17
N VAL A 197 -11.75 -20.58 12.01
CA VAL A 197 -11.16 -19.67 12.99
C VAL A 197 -9.79 -19.23 12.46
N ARG A 198 -9.58 -17.92 12.35
CA ARG A 198 -8.31 -17.30 12.00
C ARG A 198 -7.81 -16.50 13.19
N VAL A 199 -6.56 -16.72 13.60
CA VAL A 199 -5.94 -15.98 14.69
C VAL A 199 -4.59 -15.45 14.26
N LYS A 200 -4.30 -14.19 14.59
CA LYS A 200 -2.98 -13.58 14.47
C LYS A 200 -2.47 -13.17 15.84
N ALA A 201 -1.26 -13.61 16.15
CA ALA A 201 -0.50 -13.15 17.30
C ALA A 201 0.75 -12.40 16.83
N VAL A 202 1.16 -11.37 17.55
CA VAL A 202 2.39 -10.61 17.28
C VAL A 202 3.14 -10.37 18.58
N GLY A 203 4.46 -10.22 18.50
CA GLY A 203 5.29 -9.80 19.62
C GLY A 203 6.62 -9.22 19.13
N ASP A 204 7.34 -8.57 20.04
CA ASP A 204 8.63 -7.99 19.72
C ASP A 204 9.65 -9.08 19.40
N LEU A 205 10.58 -8.80 18.49
CA LEU A 205 11.68 -9.74 18.22
C LEU A 205 12.46 -9.98 19.51
N ALA A 206 12.66 -11.25 19.87
CA ALA A 206 13.48 -11.61 21.02
C ALA A 206 14.89 -11.04 20.80
N GLN A 207 15.29 -10.05 21.61
CA GLN A 207 16.63 -9.53 21.56
C GLN A 207 17.59 -10.67 21.87
N ARG A 208 18.43 -11.03 20.89
CA ARG A 208 19.63 -11.79 21.20
C ARG A 208 20.47 -10.90 22.11
N THR A 209 20.61 -11.27 23.37
CA THR A 209 21.69 -10.77 24.21
C THR A 209 23.02 -11.07 23.49
N GLY A 210 23.58 -10.06 22.84
CA GLY A 210 24.97 -10.01 22.40
C GLY A 210 25.20 -9.85 20.89
N LYS A 211 25.71 -8.69 20.49
CA LYS A 211 27.15 -8.52 20.27
C LYS A 211 27.59 -7.12 20.68
#